data_AF-A0A4V1RZJ2-F1
#
_entry.id   AF-A0A4V1RZJ2-F1
#
_cell.length_a   1.000
_cell.length_b   1.000
_cell.length_c   1.000
_cell.angle_alpha   90.00
_cell.angle_beta   90.00
_cell.angle_gamma   90.00
#
_symmetry.space_group_name_H-M   'P 1'
#
loop_
_entity.id
_entity.type
_entity.pdbx_description
1 polymer ?
#
loop_
_entity_poly.entity_id
_entity_poly.type
_entity_poly.pdbx_seq_one_letter_code
_entity_poly.pdbx_strand_id
1 'polypeptide(L)'
;MLQGLLDGLCKPDICHGLMSAQNQRYAKVLLAMQHIIQTSHGAAVLCAARLGLSALSNMRKENLLSLIQMIEERSSLFSSPELEILFRERNFQRLSADPSRQIPSEPQLLTSTTHVTAEKSRDGIHAQDTPGLGGPGPEISTETQGSSDTIFLLCVGTAADEDVSKGDMIGVRLNLLDIETLHKDVAAILEGKLLKQIKESSGKAFIKKDLDYTVIHQAILTMLFARARDRVEAEFKSWKWLVSNVLGNTLLSYIMEKKASSVLILLANSHGDWETLSMDDLYSHLQMLSAAHGSLSICPSETENRSAACKIADIRILDMIARDADWKYSYRPRTCFGMGKCTLPSTLIKRMATKRGYSCGGADVKIVESTMRDNLECIETPQSNSEPFEFVPDIRQPRFFHQEYIESLQKLGEYRVFISRRQVIEIAFTTVNHDMEPPHFAAEKATPNHFKWFSDDPKKRKQKLEELKDFALYQNSRLLNHPDNMEKFGSVHVGIRLDIGVSELNGNGRFFVSEPTRFPMADQLANLILDRPHVAIARVWGESMIEQHRRRIRGEKQI
;
A
#
# COMPACT_ATOMS: atom_id res chain seq x y z
N MET A 1 21.82 -9.98 26.11
CA MET A 1 21.89 -9.52 27.51
C MET A 1 20.93 -8.35 27.76
N LEU A 2 21.03 -7.25 27.00
CA LEU A 2 20.10 -6.11 27.06
C LEU A 2 18.63 -6.51 26.77
N GLN A 3 18.40 -7.32 25.74
CA GLN A 3 17.07 -7.86 25.40
C GLN A 3 16.47 -8.70 26.54
N GLY A 4 17.26 -9.56 27.18
CA GLY A 4 16.79 -10.36 28.32
C GLY A 4 16.45 -9.54 29.57
N LEU A 5 17.07 -8.36 29.74
CA LEU A 5 16.74 -7.40 30.79
C LEU A 5 15.41 -6.66 30.46
N LEU A 6 15.21 -6.30 29.20
CA LEU A 6 13.97 -5.70 28.70
C LEU A 6 12.78 -6.67 28.76
N ASP A 7 12.99 -7.91 28.33
CA ASP A 7 11.99 -8.99 28.39
C ASP A 7 11.64 -9.33 29.85
N GLY A 8 12.61 -9.17 30.76
CA GLY A 8 12.39 -9.30 32.20
C GLY A 8 11.47 -8.24 32.77
N LEU A 9 11.61 -6.97 32.37
CA LEU A 9 10.75 -5.85 32.79
C LEU A 9 9.33 -5.91 32.18
N CYS A 10 9.19 -6.51 31.00
CA CYS A 10 7.94 -6.65 30.26
C CYS A 10 7.12 -7.90 30.63
N LYS A 11 7.51 -8.67 31.66
CA LYS A 11 6.67 -9.77 32.15
C LYS A 11 5.32 -9.21 32.64
N PRO A 12 4.17 -9.77 32.20
CA PRO A 12 2.84 -9.28 32.55
C PRO A 12 2.64 -9.10 34.07
N ASP A 13 3.21 -9.99 34.87
CA ASP A 13 3.14 -10.00 36.33
C ASP A 13 3.90 -8.82 36.99
N ILE A 14 4.88 -8.25 36.29
CA ILE A 14 5.65 -7.08 36.73
C ILE A 14 4.92 -5.79 36.32
N CYS A 15 4.36 -5.72 35.11
CA CYS A 15 3.51 -4.60 34.68
C CYS A 15 2.24 -4.47 35.54
N HIS A 16 1.54 -5.57 35.80
CA HIS A 16 0.40 -5.59 36.73
C HIS A 16 0.81 -5.35 38.19
N GLY A 17 2.00 -5.81 38.58
CA GLY A 17 2.58 -5.61 39.90
C GLY A 17 3.06 -4.18 40.20
N LEU A 18 3.54 -3.45 39.19
CA LEU A 18 3.90 -2.03 39.25
C LEU A 18 2.67 -1.15 39.50
N MET A 19 1.52 -1.54 38.94
CA MET A 19 0.26 -0.84 39.15
C MET A 19 -0.37 -1.12 40.54
N SER A 20 0.16 -2.06 41.34
CA SER A 20 -0.52 -2.55 42.56
C SER A 20 0.23 -2.62 43.90
N ALA A 21 1.58 -2.59 44.05
CA ALA A 21 2.21 -2.43 45.39
C ALA A 21 3.75 -2.21 45.49
N GLN A 22 4.12 -1.40 46.52
CA GLN A 22 5.33 -1.31 47.37
C GLN A 22 6.75 -0.98 46.82
N ASN A 23 7.47 -0.19 47.64
CA ASN A 23 8.76 0.49 47.42
C ASN A 23 9.92 -0.35 46.85
N GLN A 24 10.00 -1.65 47.18
CA GLN A 24 11.15 -2.49 46.80
C GLN A 24 11.20 -2.81 45.30
N ARG A 25 10.06 -2.82 44.60
CA ARG A 25 10.03 -3.09 43.15
C ARG A 25 10.52 -1.90 42.32
N TYR A 26 10.23 -0.67 42.75
CA TYR A 26 10.73 0.55 42.10
C TYR A 26 12.24 0.73 42.23
N ALA A 27 12.83 0.35 43.36
CA ALA A 27 14.29 0.35 43.54
C ALA A 27 15.01 -0.60 42.57
N LYS A 28 14.41 -1.76 42.26
CA LYS A 28 14.96 -2.70 41.26
C LYS A 28 14.88 -2.15 39.84
N VAL A 29 13.82 -1.40 39.50
CA VAL A 29 13.70 -0.71 38.22
C VAL A 29 14.76 0.38 38.09
N LEU A 30 14.97 1.19 39.13
CA LEU A 30 16.03 2.21 39.15
C LEU A 30 17.42 1.60 38.98
N LEU A 31 17.75 0.52 39.69
CA LEU A 31 19.01 -0.22 39.53
C LEU A 31 19.20 -0.79 38.11
N ALA A 32 18.14 -1.36 37.52
CA ALA A 32 18.18 -1.87 36.15
C ALA A 32 18.40 -0.73 35.14
N MET A 33 17.72 0.40 35.31
CA MET A 33 17.92 1.60 34.47
C MET A 33 19.31 2.18 34.62
N GLN A 34 19.87 2.20 35.84
CA GLN A 34 21.24 2.66 36.10
C GLN A 34 22.27 1.79 35.37
N HIS A 35 22.04 0.48 35.32
CA HIS A 35 22.90 -0.45 34.58
C HIS A 35 22.75 -0.32 33.05
N ILE A 36 21.52 -0.05 32.57
CA ILE A 36 21.24 0.21 31.14
C ILE A 36 21.89 1.53 30.70
N ILE A 37 21.85 2.58 31.53
CA ILE A 37 22.50 3.88 31.24
C ILE A 37 24.02 3.72 31.13
N GLN A 38 24.63 2.83 31.91
CA GLN A 38 26.07 2.53 31.82
C GLN A 38 26.44 1.76 30.53
N THR A 39 25.48 1.12 29.86
CA THR A 39 25.74 0.25 28.70
C THR A 39 25.20 0.78 27.37
N SER A 40 24.16 1.61 27.36
CA SER A 40 23.63 2.26 26.16
C SER A 40 22.80 3.51 26.48
N HIS A 41 23.28 4.66 26.03
CA HIS A 41 22.74 5.98 26.35
C HIS A 41 21.32 6.26 25.79
N GLY A 42 20.91 5.64 24.69
CA GLY A 42 19.58 5.85 24.08
C GLY A 42 18.46 4.98 24.65
N ALA A 43 18.79 3.83 25.24
CA ALA A 43 17.81 2.85 25.73
C ALA A 43 17.10 3.30 27.02
N ALA A 44 17.75 4.16 27.81
CA ALA A 44 17.19 4.68 29.06
C ALA A 44 15.99 5.62 28.83
N VAL A 45 16.06 6.46 27.80
CA VAL A 45 15.00 7.38 27.39
C VAL A 45 13.78 6.60 26.86
N LEU A 46 14.01 5.57 26.06
CA LEU A 46 12.96 4.65 25.59
C LEU A 46 12.30 3.87 26.73
N CYS A 47 13.06 3.45 27.75
CA CYS A 47 12.49 2.83 28.96
C CYS A 47 11.63 3.81 29.76
N ALA A 48 12.08 5.05 29.95
CA ALA A 48 11.31 6.08 30.65
C ALA A 48 10.01 6.43 29.89
N ALA A 49 10.08 6.56 28.55
CA ALA A 49 8.93 6.81 27.70
C ALA A 49 7.92 5.63 27.72
N ARG A 50 8.41 4.39 27.78
CA ARG A 50 7.55 3.18 27.82
C ARG A 50 6.93 2.86 29.18
N LEU A 51 7.45 3.42 30.28
CA LEU A 51 6.83 3.25 31.61
C LEU A 51 5.45 3.96 31.69
N GLY A 52 5.21 4.95 30.83
CA GLY A 52 3.93 5.66 30.75
C GLY A 52 3.68 6.63 31.90
N LEU A 53 2.89 7.67 31.65
CA LEU A 53 2.56 8.74 32.60
C LEU A 53 2.00 8.24 33.93
N SER A 54 1.19 7.16 33.90
CA SER A 54 0.55 6.59 35.08
C SER A 54 1.55 5.92 36.04
N ALA A 55 2.60 5.27 35.54
CA ALA A 55 3.61 4.65 36.39
C ALA A 55 4.53 5.71 37.03
N LEU A 56 4.85 6.77 36.27
CA LEU A 56 5.63 7.91 36.77
C LEU A 56 4.88 8.70 37.85
N SER A 57 3.56 8.89 37.70
CA SER A 57 2.74 9.60 38.69
C SER A 57 2.61 8.86 40.03
N ASN A 58 2.85 7.54 40.04
CA ASN A 58 2.75 6.70 41.24
C ASN A 58 4.10 6.48 41.95
N MET A 59 5.21 7.01 41.42
CA MET A 59 6.52 6.96 42.09
C MET A 59 6.60 7.94 43.26
N ARG A 60 7.31 7.55 44.32
CA ARG A 60 7.66 8.49 45.40
C ARG A 60 8.57 9.58 44.86
N LYS A 61 8.39 10.80 45.38
CA LYS A 61 9.13 12.00 44.98
C LYS A 61 10.65 11.82 44.97
N GLU A 62 11.21 11.10 45.94
CA GLU A 62 12.66 10.82 46.06
C GLU A 62 13.21 9.94 44.91
N ASN A 63 12.43 8.94 44.49
CA ASN A 63 12.79 8.04 43.39
C ASN A 63 12.65 8.74 42.03
N LEU A 64 11.61 9.58 41.90
CA LEU A 64 11.41 10.41 40.73
C LEU A 64 12.52 11.46 40.60
N LEU A 65 12.93 12.09 41.71
CA LEU A 65 14.06 13.03 41.75
C LEU A 65 15.38 12.35 41.40
N SER A 66 15.63 11.13 41.89
CA SER A 66 16.84 10.37 41.56
C SER A 66 16.87 9.99 40.07
N LEU A 67 15.72 9.62 39.50
CA LEU A 67 15.59 9.34 38.07
C LEU A 67 15.82 10.59 37.22
N ILE A 68 15.24 11.72 37.61
CA ILE A 68 15.42 13.01 36.95
C ILE A 68 16.89 13.44 37.02
N GLN A 69 17.53 13.36 38.19
CA GLN A 69 18.93 13.72 38.36
C GLN A 69 19.85 12.84 37.49
N MET A 70 19.59 11.52 37.43
CA MET A 70 20.30 10.61 36.53
C MET A 70 20.15 10.97 35.04
N ILE A 71 19.01 11.54 34.65
CA ILE A 71 18.74 11.99 33.28
C ILE A 71 19.39 13.35 33.00
N GLU A 72 19.38 14.27 33.97
CA GLU A 72 19.95 15.63 33.84
C GLU A 72 21.48 15.65 33.79
N GLU A 73 22.17 14.72 34.47
CA GLU A 73 23.64 14.63 34.50
C GLU A 73 24.28 14.28 33.15
N ARG A 74 23.49 13.97 32.09
CA ARG A 74 23.98 13.75 30.71
C ARG A 74 23.17 14.54 29.68
N SER A 75 23.47 15.84 29.61
CA SER A 75 22.79 16.86 28.79
C SER A 75 22.83 16.64 27.27
N SER A 76 23.65 15.73 26.74
CA SER A 76 23.82 15.51 25.28
C SER A 76 22.71 14.68 24.61
N LEU A 77 21.61 14.36 25.31
CA LEU A 77 20.54 13.49 24.84
C LEU A 77 19.17 14.18 24.70
N PHE A 78 19.09 15.51 24.84
CA PHE A 78 17.81 16.21 24.87
C PHE A 78 17.34 16.76 23.52
N SER A 79 16.28 16.15 22.99
CA SER A 79 15.27 16.77 22.10
C SER A 79 13.99 15.92 22.00
N SER A 80 13.46 15.42 23.13
CA SER A 80 12.13 14.75 23.19
C SER A 80 11.09 15.71 23.78
N PRO A 81 10.06 16.11 23.01
CA PRO A 81 8.97 16.98 23.46
C PRO A 81 8.18 16.44 24.66
N GLU A 82 8.09 15.12 24.79
CA GLU A 82 7.28 14.43 25.81
C GLU A 82 7.87 14.60 27.23
N LEU A 83 9.20 14.62 27.33
CA LEU A 83 9.88 14.87 28.61
C LEU A 83 9.77 16.35 29.03
N GLU A 84 9.77 17.29 28.08
CA GLU A 84 9.61 18.72 28.40
C GLU A 84 8.25 19.05 28.99
N ILE A 85 7.18 18.41 28.50
CA ILE A 85 5.82 18.57 29.03
C ILE A 85 5.77 18.10 30.49
N LEU A 86 6.37 16.95 30.80
CA LEU A 86 6.44 16.37 32.15
C LEU A 86 7.18 17.26 33.15
N PHE A 87 8.30 17.87 32.74
CA PHE A 87 9.05 18.80 33.60
C PHE A 87 8.28 20.09 33.88
N ARG A 88 7.58 20.60 32.86
CA ARG A 88 6.81 21.85 32.93
C ARG A 88 5.55 21.72 33.78
N GLU A 89 4.83 20.60 33.66
CA GLU A 89 3.60 20.35 34.43
C GLU A 89 3.84 20.10 35.93
N ARG A 90 5.06 19.72 36.32
CA ARG A 90 5.39 19.38 37.72
C ARG A 90 6.23 20.43 38.45
N ASN A 91 6.46 21.61 37.85
CA ASN A 91 7.23 22.73 38.44
C ASN A 91 8.65 22.32 38.92
N PHE A 92 9.34 21.45 38.19
CA PHE A 92 10.73 21.14 38.49
C PHE A 92 11.64 22.22 37.88
N GLN A 93 12.41 22.92 38.72
CA GLN A 93 13.46 23.82 38.25
C GLN A 93 14.64 22.98 37.76
N ARG A 94 15.04 23.14 36.49
CA ARG A 94 16.33 22.65 36.00
C ARG A 94 17.42 23.15 36.94
N LEU A 95 18.21 22.25 37.52
CA LEU A 95 19.46 22.66 38.16
C LEU A 95 20.34 23.27 37.08
N SER A 96 20.63 24.56 37.20
CA SER A 96 21.44 25.29 36.22
C SER A 96 22.82 24.64 36.11
N ALA A 97 23.05 23.91 35.01
CA ALA A 97 24.40 23.69 34.52
C ALA A 97 24.90 25.05 34.00
N ASP A 98 25.72 25.71 34.81
CA ASP A 98 26.43 26.93 34.49
C ASP A 98 27.10 26.83 33.10
N PRO A 99 26.76 27.68 32.12
CA PRO A 99 27.34 27.63 30.77
C PRO A 99 28.83 27.99 30.73
N SER A 100 29.44 28.37 31.86
CA SER A 100 30.81 28.88 31.93
C SER A 100 31.90 27.84 32.16
N ARG A 101 31.59 26.53 32.26
CA ARG A 101 32.62 25.48 32.22
C ARG A 101 32.88 25.01 30.79
N GLN A 102 33.82 25.70 30.14
CA GLN A 102 34.50 25.23 28.94
C GLN A 102 35.04 23.81 29.16
N ILE A 103 34.58 22.85 28.36
CA ILE A 103 35.29 21.59 28.11
C ILE A 103 35.95 21.73 26.73
N PRO A 104 37.23 21.32 26.57
CA PRO A 104 38.10 21.83 25.52
C PRO A 104 37.72 21.30 24.14
N SER A 105 37.88 22.18 23.15
CA SER A 105 37.92 21.86 21.73
C SER A 105 38.95 20.77 21.44
N GLU A 106 38.50 19.62 20.92
CA GLU A 106 39.37 18.61 20.35
C GLU A 106 40.02 19.13 19.04
N PRO A 107 41.34 18.92 18.86
CA PRO A 107 42.10 19.42 17.73
C PRO A 107 42.06 18.51 16.50
N GLN A 108 42.26 19.14 15.34
CA GLN A 108 42.49 18.54 14.03
C GLN A 108 43.83 17.77 13.95
N LEU A 109 43.90 16.88 12.95
CA LEU A 109 45.07 16.29 12.26
C LEU A 109 45.77 15.04 12.84
N LEU A 110 45.72 13.95 12.06
CA LEU A 110 46.85 13.12 11.57
C LEU A 110 46.25 11.94 10.75
N THR A 111 46.00 12.09 9.44
CA THR A 111 46.94 11.74 8.34
C THR A 111 48.12 10.84 8.72
N SER A 112 48.08 9.60 8.22
CA SER A 112 49.26 8.80 7.90
C SER A 112 49.12 8.30 6.47
N THR A 113 49.74 9.04 5.57
CA THR A 113 50.08 8.70 4.19
C THR A 113 51.14 7.61 4.19
N THR A 114 50.99 6.59 3.33
CA THR A 114 52.13 5.95 2.66
C THR A 114 52.12 6.44 1.22
N HIS A 115 53.09 7.30 0.89
CA HIS A 115 53.42 7.70 -0.48
C HIS A 115 54.23 6.60 -1.16
N VAL A 116 54.06 6.42 -2.48
CA VAL A 116 55.13 6.59 -3.50
C VAL A 116 54.49 6.68 -4.89
N THR A 117 54.57 7.91 -5.44
CA THR A 117 54.71 8.38 -6.83
C THR A 117 54.03 7.67 -8.01
N ALA A 118 53.14 8.41 -8.69
CA ALA A 118 52.79 8.23 -10.10
C ALA A 118 53.56 9.26 -10.95
N GLU A 119 54.43 8.78 -11.84
CA GLU A 119 55.00 9.56 -12.94
C GLU A 119 54.15 9.40 -14.21
N LYS A 120 54.08 10.48 -14.97
CA LYS A 120 53.37 10.63 -16.25
C LYS A 120 54.21 10.07 -17.42
N SER A 121 53.56 9.35 -18.34
CA SER A 121 53.72 9.43 -19.82
C SER A 121 52.49 8.71 -20.42
N ARG A 122 51.62 9.29 -21.26
CA ARG A 122 51.70 9.79 -22.64
C ARG A 122 52.22 8.79 -23.69
N ASP A 123 51.43 8.73 -24.77
CA ASP A 123 51.57 8.04 -26.06
C ASP A 123 51.23 6.53 -26.01
N GLY A 124 50.48 5.92 -26.92
CA GLY A 124 49.86 6.30 -28.19
C GLY A 124 49.64 5.00 -28.99
N ILE A 125 48.43 4.83 -29.56
CA ILE A 125 48.12 4.09 -30.80
C ILE A 125 48.66 2.64 -30.98
N HIS A 126 47.76 1.64 -31.03
CA HIS A 126 47.49 0.87 -32.27
C HIS A 126 46.45 -0.24 -32.07
N ALA A 127 45.47 -0.24 -32.97
CA ALA A 127 44.66 -1.40 -33.33
C ALA A 127 45.47 -2.34 -34.22
N GLN A 128 45.33 -3.65 -34.02
CA GLN A 128 45.54 -4.67 -35.04
C GLN A 128 44.60 -5.86 -34.83
N ASP A 129 43.77 -6.10 -35.85
CA ASP A 129 43.15 -7.38 -36.17
C ASP A 129 44.22 -8.40 -36.60
N THR A 130 44.11 -9.66 -36.18
CA THR A 130 44.12 -10.83 -37.09
C THR A 130 43.82 -12.16 -36.34
N PRO A 131 43.34 -13.21 -37.04
CA PRO A 131 42.66 -14.36 -36.47
C PRO A 131 43.51 -15.65 -36.44
N GLY A 132 43.09 -16.60 -35.59
CA GLY A 132 43.11 -18.02 -35.92
C GLY A 132 43.97 -18.97 -35.07
N LEU A 133 43.39 -20.17 -34.88
CA LEU A 133 43.98 -21.49 -34.61
C LEU A 133 43.91 -22.06 -33.17
N GLY A 134 42.78 -22.72 -32.88
CA GLY A 134 42.69 -24.17 -32.63
C GLY A 134 43.46 -24.83 -31.46
N GLY A 135 42.73 -25.38 -30.49
CA GLY A 135 43.19 -26.47 -29.62
C GLY A 135 42.42 -26.55 -28.28
N PRO A 136 41.96 -27.74 -27.83
CA PRO A 136 40.82 -27.88 -26.93
C PRO A 136 41.19 -27.67 -25.45
N GLY A 137 40.46 -26.79 -24.78
CA GLY A 137 40.49 -26.58 -23.33
C GLY A 137 39.10 -26.76 -22.74
N PRO A 138 38.99 -27.20 -21.49
CA PRO A 138 37.86 -27.98 -20.97
C PRO A 138 36.55 -27.21 -21.01
N GLU A 139 35.47 -27.95 -21.23
CA GLU A 139 34.10 -27.50 -20.97
C GLU A 139 34.02 -26.95 -19.55
N ILE A 140 34.20 -25.64 -19.41
CA ILE A 140 33.71 -24.91 -18.26
C ILE A 140 32.21 -24.79 -18.54
N SER A 141 31.49 -25.79 -18.06
CA SER A 141 30.07 -25.68 -17.76
C SER A 141 29.89 -24.45 -16.88
N THR A 142 29.61 -23.30 -17.48
CA THR A 142 28.93 -22.22 -16.79
C THR A 142 27.48 -22.65 -16.60
N GLU A 143 27.28 -23.68 -15.78
CA GLU A 143 26.11 -23.69 -14.91
C GLU A 143 26.28 -22.45 -14.03
N THR A 144 25.74 -21.33 -14.51
CA THR A 144 25.23 -20.31 -13.61
C THR A 144 24.33 -21.06 -12.63
N GLN A 145 24.83 -21.31 -11.41
CA GLN A 145 24.03 -21.74 -10.27
C GLN A 145 22.91 -20.72 -10.12
N GLY A 146 21.78 -20.98 -10.78
CA GLY A 146 20.58 -20.18 -10.65
C GLY A 146 20.13 -20.25 -9.20
N SER A 147 19.92 -19.09 -8.57
CA SER A 147 19.52 -19.04 -7.16
C SER A 147 18.32 -19.96 -6.92
N SER A 148 18.39 -20.70 -5.80
CA SER A 148 17.49 -21.77 -5.44
C SER A 148 16.13 -21.29 -4.90
N ASP A 149 15.60 -20.17 -5.40
CA ASP A 149 14.54 -19.45 -4.71
C ASP A 149 13.15 -20.03 -5.00
N THR A 150 12.64 -20.84 -4.06
CA THR A 150 11.25 -21.31 -4.03
C THR A 150 10.37 -20.27 -3.34
N ILE A 151 9.21 -19.96 -3.91
CA ILE A 151 8.26 -18.99 -3.35
C ILE A 151 7.03 -19.72 -2.83
N PHE A 152 6.60 -19.40 -1.61
CA PHE A 152 5.27 -19.72 -1.13
C PHE A 152 4.36 -18.48 -1.18
N LEU A 153 3.31 -18.54 -2.00
CA LEU A 153 2.28 -17.51 -2.12
C LEU A 153 1.05 -17.92 -1.29
N LEU A 154 0.78 -17.17 -0.23
CA LEU A 154 -0.47 -17.26 0.52
C LEU A 154 -1.43 -16.16 0.03
N CYS A 155 -2.42 -16.55 -0.77
CA CYS A 155 -3.47 -15.63 -1.22
C CYS A 155 -4.64 -15.66 -0.24
N VAL A 156 -4.99 -14.51 0.32
CA VAL A 156 -6.13 -14.33 1.22
C VAL A 156 -7.18 -13.48 0.54
N GLY A 157 -8.39 -14.03 0.37
CA GLY A 157 -9.51 -13.32 -0.25
C GLY A 157 -10.62 -12.96 0.74
N THR A 158 -11.27 -11.82 0.49
CA THR A 158 -12.55 -11.45 1.11
C THR A 158 -13.72 -11.89 0.23
N ALA A 159 -14.83 -12.28 0.85
CA ALA A 159 -16.05 -12.62 0.13
C ALA A 159 -16.81 -11.32 -0.16
N ALA A 160 -17.10 -11.04 -1.44
CA ALA A 160 -17.99 -9.95 -1.82
C ALA A 160 -19.46 -10.32 -1.67
N ASP A 161 -19.78 -11.57 -2.05
CA ASP A 161 -21.10 -12.14 -2.07
C ASP A 161 -21.06 -13.51 -1.39
N GLU A 162 -22.20 -13.97 -0.86
CA GLU A 162 -22.35 -15.35 -0.39
C GLU A 162 -22.17 -16.38 -1.52
N ASP A 163 -22.40 -15.97 -2.77
CA ASP A 163 -22.26 -16.79 -3.96
C ASP A 163 -21.63 -15.97 -5.10
N VAL A 164 -20.41 -16.37 -5.50
CA VAL A 164 -19.61 -15.67 -6.52
C VAL A 164 -20.28 -15.63 -7.89
N SER A 165 -21.29 -16.49 -8.15
CA SER A 165 -22.01 -16.47 -9.42
C SER A 165 -23.10 -15.41 -9.51
N LYS A 166 -23.43 -14.73 -8.40
CA LYS A 166 -24.48 -13.70 -8.38
C LYS A 166 -23.98 -12.33 -8.87
N GLY A 167 -22.67 -12.08 -8.79
CA GLY A 167 -22.04 -10.84 -9.24
C GLY A 167 -21.21 -11.03 -10.50
N ASP A 168 -21.32 -10.10 -11.44
CA ASP A 168 -20.55 -10.13 -12.70
C ASP A 168 -19.18 -9.44 -12.61
N MET A 169 -18.86 -8.82 -11.47
CA MET A 169 -17.68 -7.97 -11.32
C MET A 169 -16.38 -8.75 -11.03
N ILE A 170 -16.47 -9.81 -10.23
CA ILE A 170 -15.31 -10.52 -9.66
C ILE A 170 -15.28 -12.03 -9.98
N GLY A 171 -16.42 -12.60 -10.38
CA GLY A 171 -16.52 -14.00 -10.75
C GLY A 171 -16.12 -14.20 -12.21
N VAL A 172 -15.26 -15.18 -12.50
CA VAL A 172 -14.87 -15.55 -13.87
C VAL A 172 -15.53 -16.87 -14.23
N ARG A 173 -16.37 -16.87 -15.27
CA ARG A 173 -17.07 -18.07 -15.73
C ARG A 173 -16.22 -18.84 -16.73
N LEU A 174 -15.92 -20.10 -16.42
CA LEU A 174 -15.15 -21.02 -17.26
C LEU A 174 -15.94 -22.30 -17.53
N ASN A 175 -16.05 -22.70 -18.79
CA ASN A 175 -16.54 -24.04 -19.19
C ASN A 175 -15.35 -24.96 -19.56
N LEU A 176 -15.65 -26.20 -19.95
CA LEU A 176 -14.62 -27.19 -20.32
C LEU A 176 -13.75 -26.73 -21.50
N LEU A 177 -14.36 -26.16 -22.55
CA LEU A 177 -13.63 -25.65 -23.71
C LEU A 177 -12.70 -24.50 -23.32
N ASP A 178 -13.16 -23.62 -22.42
CA ASP A 178 -12.33 -22.54 -21.89
C ASP A 178 -11.09 -23.13 -21.20
N ILE A 179 -11.25 -24.17 -20.37
CA ILE A 179 -10.15 -24.84 -19.66
C ILE A 179 -9.17 -25.49 -20.64
N GLU A 180 -9.65 -26.16 -21.69
CA GLU A 180 -8.82 -26.77 -22.73
C GLU A 180 -7.94 -25.74 -23.48
N THR A 181 -8.42 -24.50 -23.61
CA THR A 181 -7.65 -23.41 -24.25
C THR A 181 -6.63 -22.75 -23.33
N LEU A 182 -6.72 -22.98 -22.01
CA LEU A 182 -5.74 -22.44 -21.06
C LEU A 182 -4.42 -23.19 -21.16
N HIS A 183 -3.33 -22.52 -20.79
CA HIS A 183 -1.99 -23.13 -20.76
C HIS A 183 -2.03 -24.44 -19.97
N LYS A 184 -1.33 -25.49 -20.46
CA LYS A 184 -1.39 -26.85 -19.90
C LYS A 184 -1.22 -26.90 -18.38
N ASP A 185 -0.35 -26.04 -17.84
CA ASP A 185 -0.08 -25.98 -16.40
C ASP A 185 -1.26 -25.42 -15.58
N VAL A 186 -2.02 -24.48 -16.13
CA VAL A 186 -3.20 -23.91 -15.46
C VAL A 186 -4.41 -24.83 -15.65
N ALA A 187 -4.57 -25.41 -16.83
CA ALA A 187 -5.61 -26.40 -17.12
C ALA A 187 -5.53 -27.60 -16.17
N ALA A 188 -4.33 -28.17 -15.97
CA ALA A 188 -4.10 -29.26 -15.03
C ALA A 188 -4.42 -28.89 -13.57
N ILE A 189 -4.25 -27.62 -13.19
CA ILE A 189 -4.60 -27.16 -11.84
C ILE A 189 -6.11 -26.95 -11.68
N LEU A 190 -6.78 -26.43 -12.72
CA LEU A 190 -8.23 -26.21 -12.74
C LEU A 190 -9.02 -27.51 -12.77
N GLU A 191 -8.46 -28.56 -13.39
CA GLU A 191 -9.02 -29.92 -13.41
C GLU A 191 -8.67 -30.74 -12.14
N GLY A 192 -7.78 -30.21 -11.30
CA GLY A 192 -7.13 -30.96 -10.25
C GLY A 192 -7.82 -30.95 -8.87
N LYS A 193 -7.18 -31.65 -7.93
CA LYS A 193 -7.59 -31.71 -6.51
C LYS A 193 -7.61 -30.35 -5.82
N LEU A 194 -6.79 -29.39 -6.28
CA LEU A 194 -6.64 -28.08 -5.64
C LEU A 194 -7.95 -27.27 -5.68
N LEU A 195 -8.60 -27.17 -6.84
CA LEU A 195 -9.83 -26.39 -6.96
C LEU A 195 -10.96 -26.99 -6.11
N LYS A 196 -11.01 -28.33 -6.02
CA LYS A 196 -11.92 -29.05 -5.13
C LYS A 196 -11.64 -28.72 -3.65
N GLN A 197 -10.39 -28.74 -3.23
CA GLN A 197 -9.99 -28.38 -1.85
C GLN A 197 -10.29 -26.92 -1.51
N ILE A 198 -10.06 -25.98 -2.43
CA ILE A 198 -10.41 -24.57 -2.23
C ILE A 198 -11.92 -24.42 -2.08
N LYS A 199 -12.71 -25.09 -2.94
CA LYS A 199 -14.18 -25.06 -2.85
C LYS A 199 -14.67 -25.63 -1.51
N GLU A 200 -14.12 -26.76 -1.07
CA GLU A 200 -14.49 -27.41 0.21
C GLU A 200 -14.15 -26.53 1.42
N SER A 201 -13.02 -25.81 1.37
CA SER A 201 -12.56 -24.98 2.49
C SER A 201 -13.11 -23.55 2.50
N SER A 202 -13.47 -22.98 1.35
CA SER A 202 -13.84 -21.56 1.21
C SER A 202 -15.29 -21.34 0.78
N GLY A 203 -15.97 -22.35 0.23
CA GLY A 203 -17.39 -22.30 -0.10
C GLY A 203 -17.74 -21.56 -1.40
N LYS A 204 -19.05 -21.32 -1.59
CA LYS A 204 -19.63 -20.76 -2.83
C LYS A 204 -19.31 -19.28 -3.05
N ALA A 205 -18.93 -18.56 -2.00
CA ALA A 205 -18.45 -17.18 -2.08
C ALA A 205 -17.19 -17.03 -2.96
N PHE A 206 -16.47 -18.13 -3.21
CA PHE A 206 -15.24 -18.10 -4.01
C PHE A 206 -15.26 -19.04 -5.21
N ILE A 207 -15.93 -20.20 -5.12
CA ILE A 207 -16.06 -21.15 -6.22
C ILE A 207 -17.47 -21.72 -6.26
N LYS A 208 -18.18 -21.45 -7.35
CA LYS A 208 -19.48 -22.04 -7.65
C LYS A 208 -19.36 -22.94 -8.88
N LYS A 209 -19.64 -24.22 -8.71
CA LYS A 209 -19.72 -25.20 -9.81
C LYS A 209 -21.18 -25.44 -10.15
N ASP A 210 -21.50 -25.34 -11.43
CA ASP A 210 -22.76 -25.76 -12.05
C ASP A 210 -22.47 -26.89 -13.06
N LEU A 211 -23.50 -27.35 -13.78
CA LEU A 211 -23.37 -28.47 -14.74
C LEU A 211 -22.43 -28.11 -15.91
N ASP A 212 -22.60 -26.91 -16.47
CA ASP A 212 -21.95 -26.52 -17.74
C ASP A 212 -20.76 -25.57 -17.56
N TYR A 213 -20.62 -24.97 -16.37
CA TYR A 213 -19.56 -24.02 -16.08
C TYR A 213 -19.18 -24.00 -14.60
N THR A 214 -18.00 -23.45 -14.32
CA THR A 214 -17.54 -23.09 -12.98
C THR A 214 -17.29 -21.59 -12.94
N VAL A 215 -17.82 -20.91 -11.92
CA VAL A 215 -17.48 -19.52 -11.62
C VAL A 215 -16.42 -19.51 -10.53
N ILE A 216 -15.29 -18.87 -10.81
CA ILE A 216 -14.13 -18.79 -9.93
C ILE A 216 -13.84 -17.33 -9.61
N HIS A 217 -13.62 -17.01 -8.34
CA HIS A 217 -13.23 -15.68 -7.90
C HIS A 217 -11.90 -15.26 -8.54
N GLN A 218 -11.83 -14.02 -9.05
CA GLN A 218 -10.66 -13.47 -9.74
C GLN A 218 -9.34 -13.59 -8.96
N ALA A 219 -9.38 -13.47 -7.63
CA ALA A 219 -8.20 -13.61 -6.77
C ALA A 219 -7.62 -15.04 -6.82
N ILE A 220 -8.48 -16.06 -6.82
CA ILE A 220 -8.06 -17.45 -6.99
C ILE A 220 -7.44 -17.61 -8.37
N LEU A 221 -8.10 -17.11 -9.42
CA LEU A 221 -7.60 -17.24 -10.78
C LEU A 221 -6.22 -16.58 -10.95
N THR A 222 -6.04 -15.37 -10.40
CA THR A 222 -4.77 -14.63 -10.39
C THR A 222 -3.69 -15.42 -9.66
N MET A 223 -4.00 -16.00 -8.50
CA MET A 223 -3.10 -16.88 -7.74
C MET A 223 -2.74 -18.15 -8.52
N LEU A 224 -3.68 -18.75 -9.28
CA LEU A 224 -3.41 -19.93 -10.08
C LEU A 224 -2.41 -19.64 -11.21
N PHE A 225 -2.52 -18.49 -11.88
CA PHE A 225 -1.51 -18.06 -12.86
C PHE A 225 -0.15 -17.77 -12.22
N ALA A 226 -0.14 -17.23 -11.00
CA ALA A 226 1.09 -17.09 -10.22
C ALA A 226 1.72 -18.44 -9.87
N ARG A 227 0.91 -19.43 -9.47
CA ARG A 227 1.35 -20.80 -9.15
C ARG A 227 1.91 -21.55 -10.35
N ALA A 228 1.40 -21.27 -11.55
CA ALA A 228 1.93 -21.87 -12.78
C ALA A 228 3.34 -21.38 -13.15
N ARG A 229 3.90 -20.41 -12.41
CA ARG A 229 5.30 -20.01 -12.56
C ARG A 229 6.20 -21.03 -11.87
N ASP A 230 7.36 -21.26 -12.50
CA ASP A 230 8.38 -22.18 -12.00
C ASP A 230 8.64 -21.98 -10.49
N ARG A 231 8.72 -23.04 -9.68
CA ARG A 231 9.06 -22.98 -8.25
C ARG A 231 8.18 -22.05 -7.39
N VAL A 232 6.91 -21.90 -7.75
CA VAL A 232 5.91 -21.24 -6.91
C VAL A 232 4.93 -22.28 -6.37
N GLU A 233 4.88 -22.39 -5.06
CA GLU A 233 3.74 -23.01 -4.38
C GLU A 233 2.74 -21.91 -4.01
N ALA A 234 1.44 -22.16 -4.18
CA ALA A 234 0.42 -21.22 -3.76
C ALA A 234 -0.76 -21.89 -3.09
N GLU A 235 -1.29 -21.27 -2.04
CA GLU A 235 -2.52 -21.64 -1.36
C GLU A 235 -3.48 -20.46 -1.25
N PHE A 236 -4.77 -20.74 -1.38
CA PHE A 236 -5.84 -19.79 -1.13
C PHE A 236 -6.45 -20.03 0.25
N LYS A 237 -6.70 -18.96 1.00
CA LYS A 237 -7.45 -18.98 2.27
C LYS A 237 -8.46 -17.83 2.31
N SER A 238 -9.54 -18.04 3.05
CA SER A 238 -10.51 -16.98 3.30
C SER A 238 -10.01 -16.00 4.36
N TRP A 239 -10.58 -14.79 4.36
CA TRP A 239 -10.37 -13.80 5.41
C TRP A 239 -10.57 -14.37 6.83
N LYS A 240 -11.66 -15.12 7.03
CA LYS A 240 -11.98 -15.77 8.31
C LYS A 240 -10.85 -16.69 8.79
N TRP A 241 -10.25 -17.47 7.87
CA TRP A 241 -9.13 -18.34 8.20
C TRP A 241 -7.90 -17.54 8.67
N LEU A 242 -7.60 -16.42 8.00
CA LEU A 242 -6.48 -15.57 8.39
C LEU A 242 -6.69 -15.01 9.79
N VAL A 243 -7.86 -14.43 10.06
CA VAL A 243 -8.22 -13.88 11.38
C VAL A 243 -8.08 -14.93 12.48
N SER A 244 -8.57 -16.16 12.26
CA SER A 244 -8.42 -17.24 13.24
C SER A 244 -6.96 -17.61 13.51
N ASN A 245 -6.09 -17.61 12.49
CA ASN A 245 -4.67 -17.93 12.68
C ASN A 245 -3.86 -16.78 13.29
N VAL A 246 -4.26 -15.53 13.06
CA VAL A 246 -3.66 -14.36 13.71
C VAL A 246 -4.04 -14.34 15.20
N LEU A 247 -5.34 -14.47 15.52
CA LEU A 247 -5.81 -14.51 16.90
C LEU A 247 -5.30 -15.72 17.67
N GLY A 248 -5.15 -16.87 16.99
CA GLY A 248 -4.58 -18.09 17.56
C GLY A 248 -3.05 -18.12 17.61
N ASN A 249 -2.37 -17.13 17.02
CA ASN A 249 -0.91 -17.07 16.88
C ASN A 249 -0.29 -18.33 16.22
N THR A 250 -0.99 -18.92 15.25
CA THR A 250 -0.57 -20.15 14.54
C THR A 250 -0.04 -19.89 13.14
N LEU A 251 -0.17 -18.65 12.64
CA LEU A 251 0.19 -18.31 11.26
C LEU A 251 1.69 -18.51 10.97
N LEU A 252 2.59 -18.20 11.92
CA LEU A 252 4.03 -18.40 11.73
C LEU A 252 4.37 -19.87 11.48
N SER A 253 3.90 -20.76 12.37
CA SER A 253 4.16 -22.20 12.27
C SER A 253 3.67 -22.76 10.94
N TYR A 254 2.45 -22.38 10.55
CA TYR A 254 1.88 -22.79 9.26
C TYR A 254 2.73 -22.33 8.06
N ILE A 255 3.28 -21.12 8.09
CA ILE A 255 4.16 -20.61 7.02
C ILE A 255 5.50 -21.36 7.03
N MET A 256 6.11 -21.57 8.20
CA MET A 256 7.40 -22.25 8.33
C MET A 256 7.36 -23.71 7.84
N GLU A 257 6.22 -24.39 7.98
CA GLU A 257 6.01 -25.75 7.47
C GLU A 257 6.18 -25.87 5.95
N LYS A 258 6.01 -24.78 5.20
CA LYS A 258 6.14 -24.77 3.73
C LYS A 258 7.57 -24.84 3.23
N LYS A 259 8.56 -24.55 4.08
CA LYS A 259 9.99 -24.64 3.76
C LYS A 259 10.41 -23.87 2.49
N ALA A 260 9.69 -22.80 2.14
CA ALA A 260 10.03 -21.95 1.01
C ALA A 260 11.10 -20.92 1.41
N SER A 261 12.03 -20.60 0.51
CA SER A 261 13.04 -19.56 0.76
C SER A 261 12.46 -18.15 0.86
N SER A 262 11.30 -17.90 0.26
CA SER A 262 10.57 -16.64 0.39
C SER A 262 9.06 -16.86 0.44
N VAL A 263 8.38 -15.98 1.18
CA VAL A 263 6.94 -15.99 1.37
C VAL A 263 6.34 -14.67 0.90
N LEU A 264 5.24 -14.75 0.15
CA LEU A 264 4.42 -13.60 -0.21
C LEU A 264 2.99 -13.83 0.32
N ILE A 265 2.52 -12.95 1.19
CA ILE A 265 1.12 -12.90 1.60
C ILE A 265 0.42 -11.86 0.72
N LEU A 266 -0.48 -12.30 -0.16
CA LEU A 266 -1.35 -11.43 -0.94
C LEU A 266 -2.68 -11.26 -0.20
N LEU A 267 -2.97 -10.05 0.24
CA LEU A 267 -4.27 -9.65 0.77
C LEU A 267 -5.11 -9.09 -0.39
N ALA A 268 -5.83 -9.98 -1.06
CA ALA A 268 -6.75 -9.64 -2.14
C ALA A 268 -8.08 -9.17 -1.54
N ASN A 269 -8.16 -7.88 -1.23
CA ASN A 269 -9.35 -7.28 -0.64
C ASN A 269 -10.14 -6.43 -1.64
N SER A 270 -11.36 -6.83 -1.95
CA SER A 270 -12.30 -6.01 -2.74
C SER A 270 -13.35 -5.26 -1.90
N HIS A 271 -13.49 -5.54 -0.58
CA HIS A 271 -14.56 -4.95 0.26
C HIS A 271 -14.10 -4.51 1.67
N GLY A 272 -14.67 -3.40 2.13
CA GLY A 272 -14.07 -2.51 3.14
C GLY A 272 -14.18 -2.89 4.61
N ASP A 273 -14.80 -4.00 5.00
CA ASP A 273 -15.20 -4.17 6.40
C ASP A 273 -14.33 -5.19 7.17
N TRP A 274 -13.42 -4.65 7.98
CA TRP A 274 -12.50 -5.36 8.87
C TRP A 274 -13.11 -5.51 10.28
N GLU A 275 -14.39 -5.90 10.38
CA GLU A 275 -15.18 -5.80 11.62
C GLU A 275 -14.63 -6.61 12.79
N THR A 276 -13.85 -7.67 12.52
CA THR A 276 -13.37 -8.60 13.54
C THR A 276 -11.93 -8.36 14.00
N LEU A 277 -11.11 -7.69 13.19
CA LEU A 277 -9.70 -7.44 13.48
C LEU A 277 -9.31 -6.11 12.85
N SER A 278 -8.82 -5.17 13.65
CA SER A 278 -8.41 -3.87 13.13
C SER A 278 -7.22 -4.03 12.16
N MET A 279 -7.13 -3.12 11.20
CA MET A 279 -5.98 -3.05 10.28
C MET A 279 -4.66 -2.92 11.06
N ASP A 280 -4.64 -2.11 12.12
CA ASP A 280 -3.48 -1.88 12.97
C ASP A 280 -3.00 -3.19 13.62
N ASP A 281 -3.93 -3.96 14.21
CA ASP A 281 -3.62 -5.23 14.85
C ASP A 281 -3.14 -6.28 13.84
N LEU A 282 -3.80 -6.35 12.68
CA LEU A 282 -3.42 -7.25 11.60
C LEU A 282 -1.98 -6.98 11.14
N TYR A 283 -1.68 -5.75 10.73
CA TYR A 283 -0.37 -5.43 10.17
C TYR A 283 0.72 -5.45 11.24
N SER A 284 0.42 -5.09 12.49
CA SER A 284 1.35 -5.29 13.60
C SER A 284 1.73 -6.76 13.75
N HIS A 285 0.75 -7.67 13.69
CA HIS A 285 1.02 -9.11 13.72
C HIS A 285 1.82 -9.59 12.51
N LEU A 286 1.42 -9.20 11.29
CA LEU A 286 2.13 -9.58 10.06
C LEU A 286 3.57 -9.05 10.03
N GLN A 287 3.85 -7.88 10.60
CA GLN A 287 5.20 -7.33 10.75
C GLN A 287 6.05 -8.17 11.71
N MET A 288 5.47 -8.61 12.84
CA MET A 288 6.17 -9.53 13.74
C MET A 288 6.52 -10.85 13.04
N LEU A 289 5.59 -11.40 12.24
CA LEU A 289 5.85 -12.59 11.43
C LEU A 289 6.94 -12.35 10.38
N SER A 290 6.91 -11.18 9.74
CA SER A 290 7.93 -10.78 8.77
C SER A 290 9.31 -10.73 9.41
N ALA A 291 9.43 -10.17 10.61
CA ALA A 291 10.68 -10.11 11.36
C ALA A 291 11.16 -11.50 11.80
N ALA A 292 10.24 -12.38 12.24
CA ALA A 292 10.56 -13.73 12.69
C ALA A 292 10.98 -14.65 11.54
N HIS A 293 10.36 -14.55 10.37
CA HIS A 293 10.70 -15.38 9.20
C HIS A 293 11.91 -14.84 8.44
N GLY A 294 12.11 -13.52 8.38
CA GLY A 294 13.22 -12.87 7.70
C GLY A 294 13.15 -12.79 6.16
N SER A 295 12.15 -13.43 5.53
CA SER A 295 11.96 -13.46 4.06
C SER A 295 10.48 -13.51 3.66
N LEU A 296 9.64 -12.82 4.44
CA LEU A 296 8.20 -12.72 4.22
C LEU A 296 7.87 -11.30 3.75
N SER A 297 7.05 -11.19 2.71
CA SER A 297 6.52 -9.92 2.20
C SER A 297 5.00 -9.93 2.25
N ILE A 298 4.42 -8.76 2.48
CA ILE A 298 2.97 -8.55 2.53
C ILE A 298 2.60 -7.61 1.37
N CYS A 299 1.58 -7.96 0.60
CA CYS A 299 1.09 -7.17 -0.53
C CYS A 299 -0.43 -7.02 -0.44
N PRO A 300 -0.97 -5.78 -0.43
CA PRO A 300 -0.25 -4.51 -0.30
C PRO A 300 0.45 -4.37 1.06
N SER A 301 1.40 -3.43 1.18
CA SER A 301 1.98 -3.06 2.48
C SER A 301 0.94 -2.34 3.36
N GLU A 302 1.23 -2.18 4.66
CA GLU A 302 0.35 -1.42 5.55
C GLU A 302 0.14 0.01 5.05
N THR A 303 1.23 0.71 4.72
CA THR A 303 1.18 2.09 4.24
C THR A 303 0.43 2.21 2.91
N GLU A 304 0.62 1.26 2.00
CA GLU A 304 -0.10 1.22 0.74
C GLU A 304 -1.59 0.99 0.96
N ASN A 305 -1.96 0.05 1.84
CA ASN A 305 -3.36 -0.24 2.13
C ASN A 305 -4.06 0.96 2.81
N ARG A 306 -3.40 1.60 3.79
CA ARG A 306 -3.89 2.85 4.39
C ARG A 306 -4.04 3.97 3.37
N SER A 307 -3.10 4.09 2.44
CA SER A 307 -3.16 5.10 1.38
C SER A 307 -4.31 4.82 0.40
N ALA A 308 -4.47 3.57 -0.04
CA ALA A 308 -5.56 3.17 -0.93
C ALA A 308 -6.94 3.31 -0.27
N ALA A 309 -7.04 3.06 1.05
CA ALA A 309 -8.26 3.30 1.80
C ALA A 309 -8.59 4.79 1.94
N CYS A 310 -7.61 5.69 1.82
CA CYS A 310 -7.78 7.13 1.96
C CYS A 310 -7.65 7.85 0.61
N LYS A 311 -8.77 8.12 -0.07
CA LYS A 311 -8.84 8.76 -1.40
C LYS A 311 -8.05 10.07 -1.49
N ILE A 312 -7.90 10.80 -0.38
CA ILE A 312 -7.20 12.09 -0.33
C ILE A 312 -5.73 11.98 -0.76
N ALA A 313 -5.03 10.92 -0.34
CA ALA A 313 -3.61 10.76 -0.65
C ALA A 313 -3.38 10.58 -2.16
N ASP A 314 -4.19 9.73 -2.78
CA ASP A 314 -4.13 9.49 -4.22
C ASP A 314 -4.52 10.73 -5.02
N ILE A 315 -5.58 11.44 -4.62
CA ILE A 315 -6.01 12.67 -5.30
C ILE A 315 -4.92 13.74 -5.24
N ARG A 316 -4.23 13.91 -4.10
CA ARG A 316 -3.11 14.85 -4.00
C ARG A 316 -1.99 14.52 -4.98
N ILE A 317 -1.67 13.24 -5.13
CA ILE A 317 -0.62 12.79 -6.05
C ILE A 317 -1.05 13.02 -7.49
N LEU A 318 -2.30 12.71 -7.85
CA LEU A 318 -2.85 13.01 -9.18
C LEU A 318 -2.85 14.51 -9.48
N ASP A 319 -3.18 15.35 -8.50
CA ASP A 319 -3.15 16.82 -8.64
C ASP A 319 -1.71 17.34 -8.81
N MET A 320 -0.72 16.73 -8.15
CA MET A 320 0.71 17.03 -8.35
C MET A 320 1.17 16.61 -9.76
N ILE A 321 0.85 15.38 -10.17
CA ILE A 321 1.22 14.87 -11.50
C ILE A 321 0.66 15.79 -12.59
N ALA A 322 -0.60 16.19 -12.48
CA ALA A 322 -1.25 17.05 -13.46
C ALA A 322 -0.65 18.46 -13.52
N ARG A 323 -0.21 19.01 -12.39
CA ARG A 323 0.43 20.34 -12.32
C ARG A 323 1.72 20.41 -13.12
N ASP A 324 2.49 19.33 -13.08
CA ASP A 324 3.79 19.23 -13.76
C ASP A 324 3.67 18.69 -15.19
N ALA A 325 2.45 18.40 -15.66
CA ALA A 325 2.22 17.74 -16.92
C ALA A 325 1.93 18.71 -18.08
N ASP A 326 2.21 18.25 -19.30
CA ASP A 326 1.74 18.91 -20.51
C ASP A 326 0.21 19.06 -20.52
N TRP A 327 -0.27 20.04 -21.28
CA TRP A 327 -1.69 20.39 -21.40
C TRP A 327 -2.65 19.20 -21.58
N LYS A 328 -2.24 18.20 -22.38
CA LYS A 328 -3.08 17.02 -22.67
C LYS A 328 -3.26 16.06 -21.49
N TYR A 329 -2.40 16.16 -20.46
CA TYR A 329 -2.43 15.30 -19.27
C TYR A 329 -2.77 16.07 -17.98
N SER A 330 -2.93 17.39 -18.06
CA SER A 330 -2.97 18.28 -16.88
C SER A 330 -4.38 18.59 -16.35
N TYR A 331 -5.44 18.08 -16.99
CA TYR A 331 -6.78 18.32 -16.47
C TYR A 331 -7.05 17.52 -15.18
N ARG A 332 -7.57 18.23 -14.17
CA ARG A 332 -8.02 17.66 -12.89
C ARG A 332 -9.25 18.41 -12.41
N PRO A 333 -10.26 17.70 -11.88
CA PRO A 333 -11.30 18.31 -11.09
C PRO A 333 -10.69 19.09 -9.93
N ARG A 334 -11.04 20.37 -9.80
CA ARG A 334 -10.61 21.18 -8.67
C ARG A 334 -11.05 20.53 -7.36
N THR A 335 -10.10 20.37 -6.44
CA THR A 335 -10.31 19.70 -5.15
C THR A 335 -10.07 20.65 -3.99
N CYS A 336 -10.96 20.62 -3.01
CA CYS A 336 -10.72 21.12 -1.66
C CYS A 336 -10.72 19.93 -0.70
N PHE A 337 -9.64 19.78 0.06
CA PHE A 337 -9.44 18.64 0.96
C PHE A 337 -10.26 18.71 2.26
N GLY A 338 -11.26 19.61 2.31
CA GLY A 338 -12.21 19.70 3.41
C GLY A 338 -11.62 20.24 4.72
N MET A 339 -10.43 20.84 4.71
CA MET A 339 -9.76 21.40 5.89
C MET A 339 -9.20 22.80 5.60
N GLY A 340 -9.18 23.65 6.64
CA GLY A 340 -8.59 24.99 6.55
C GLY A 340 -9.35 25.92 5.60
N LYS A 341 -8.66 26.82 4.91
CA LYS A 341 -9.31 27.72 3.94
C LYS A 341 -9.83 26.93 2.75
N CYS A 342 -11.12 27.08 2.45
CA CYS A 342 -11.76 26.44 1.30
C CYS A 342 -11.14 26.95 -0.01
N THR A 343 -10.69 26.02 -0.87
CA THR A 343 -10.19 26.31 -2.22
C THR A 343 -11.27 26.21 -3.29
N LEU A 344 -12.50 25.85 -2.89
CA LEU A 344 -13.62 25.61 -3.78
C LEU A 344 -14.92 26.29 -3.27
N PRO A 345 -14.91 27.63 -3.09
CA PRO A 345 -16.05 28.36 -2.55
C PRO A 345 -17.27 28.32 -3.48
N SER A 346 -18.45 28.56 -2.93
CA SER A 346 -19.74 28.61 -3.65
C SER A 346 -19.80 29.72 -4.71
N THR A 347 -18.95 30.74 -4.58
CA THR A 347 -18.78 31.78 -5.61
C THR A 347 -18.11 31.26 -6.89
N LEU A 348 -17.40 30.13 -6.82
CA LEU A 348 -16.64 29.58 -7.94
C LEU A 348 -17.39 28.49 -8.71
N ILE A 349 -18.19 27.67 -8.01
CA ILE A 349 -18.90 26.53 -8.57
C ILE A 349 -20.31 26.46 -8.03
N LYS A 350 -21.27 25.96 -8.82
CA LYS A 350 -22.67 25.80 -8.37
C LYS A 350 -22.90 24.50 -7.62
N ARG A 351 -22.35 23.38 -8.13
CA ARG A 351 -22.49 22.03 -7.56
C ARG A 351 -21.14 21.41 -7.32
N MET A 352 -21.07 20.51 -6.34
CA MET A 352 -19.87 19.78 -5.98
C MET A 352 -20.17 18.33 -5.61
N ALA A 353 -19.17 17.47 -5.72
CA ALA A 353 -19.19 16.11 -5.18
C ALA A 353 -18.52 16.12 -3.81
N THR A 354 -19.27 15.82 -2.73
CA THR A 354 -18.69 15.53 -1.42
C THR A 354 -18.39 14.04 -1.32
N LYS A 355 -17.23 13.70 -0.76
CA LYS A 355 -16.73 12.33 -0.69
C LYS A 355 -16.12 12.07 0.67
N ARG A 356 -16.49 10.94 1.29
CA ARG A 356 -15.75 10.42 2.44
C ARG A 356 -14.37 9.94 1.97
N GLY A 357 -13.33 10.28 2.74
CA GLY A 357 -11.95 9.90 2.48
C GLY A 357 -11.76 8.39 2.56
N TYR A 358 -12.38 7.75 3.56
CA TYR A 358 -12.40 6.30 3.76
C TYR A 358 -13.76 5.71 3.39
N SER A 359 -13.90 5.26 2.13
CA SER A 359 -15.10 4.53 1.66
C SER A 359 -14.84 3.86 0.32
N CYS A 360 -15.61 2.79 0.03
CA CYS A 360 -15.58 2.08 -1.26
C CYS A 360 -16.96 2.18 -1.97
N GLY A 361 -17.00 1.89 -3.27
CA GLY A 361 -18.26 1.65 -4.00
C GLY A 361 -19.19 2.85 -4.18
N GLY A 362 -18.71 4.08 -3.97
CA GLY A 362 -19.51 5.29 -4.18
C GLY A 362 -20.57 5.59 -3.12
N ALA A 363 -20.73 4.76 -2.08
CA ALA A 363 -21.80 4.88 -1.08
C ALA A 363 -21.83 6.23 -0.33
N ASP A 364 -20.66 6.86 -0.16
CA ASP A 364 -20.52 8.17 0.49
C ASP A 364 -20.19 9.32 -0.48
N VAL A 365 -20.54 9.17 -1.76
CA VAL A 365 -20.42 10.25 -2.75
C VAL A 365 -21.77 10.92 -2.90
N LYS A 366 -21.86 12.22 -2.56
CA LYS A 366 -23.09 13.00 -2.73
C LYS A 366 -22.83 14.18 -3.65
N ILE A 367 -23.72 14.38 -4.62
CA ILE A 367 -23.74 15.61 -5.41
C ILE A 367 -24.64 16.60 -4.69
N VAL A 368 -24.08 17.73 -4.30
CA VAL A 368 -24.78 18.74 -3.50
C VAL A 368 -24.57 20.13 -4.09
N GLU A 369 -25.46 21.05 -3.75
CA GLU A 369 -25.24 22.48 -4.00
C GLU A 369 -23.98 22.94 -3.27
N SER A 370 -23.24 23.84 -3.89
CA SER A 370 -21.95 24.32 -3.39
C SER A 370 -22.06 25.10 -2.07
N THR A 371 -23.25 25.54 -1.67
CA THR A 371 -23.50 26.18 -0.37
C THR A 371 -23.62 25.19 0.78
N MET A 372 -23.88 23.91 0.49
CA MET A 372 -23.97 22.86 1.50
C MET A 372 -22.57 22.52 2.01
N ARG A 373 -22.37 22.45 3.32
CA ARG A 373 -21.04 22.19 3.91
C ARG A 373 -21.04 21.04 4.92
N ASP A 374 -22.09 20.22 4.93
CA ASP A 374 -22.22 19.09 5.86
C ASP A 374 -20.98 18.18 5.82
N ASN A 375 -20.40 17.93 7.01
CA ASN A 375 -19.20 17.14 7.24
C ASN A 375 -17.89 17.72 6.65
N LEU A 376 -17.92 18.90 6.03
CA LEU A 376 -16.70 19.61 5.60
C LEU A 376 -16.23 20.54 6.71
N GLU A 377 -14.94 20.48 7.03
CA GLU A 377 -14.32 21.32 8.07
C GLU A 377 -13.61 22.55 7.48
N CYS A 378 -13.71 22.76 6.16
CA CYS A 378 -13.10 23.91 5.50
C CYS A 378 -13.95 25.18 5.66
N ILE A 379 -13.27 26.32 5.75
CA ILE A 379 -13.83 27.64 6.01
C ILE A 379 -13.91 28.41 4.69
N GLU A 380 -15.11 28.84 4.30
CA GLU A 380 -15.34 29.54 3.03
C GLU A 380 -15.00 31.03 3.08
N THR A 381 -15.38 31.73 4.15
CA THR A 381 -15.03 33.14 4.39
C THR A 381 -14.46 33.31 5.79
N PRO A 382 -13.49 34.23 6.02
CA PRO A 382 -12.95 34.47 7.37
C PRO A 382 -14.01 34.87 8.40
N GLN A 383 -15.17 35.38 7.96
CA GLN A 383 -16.29 35.72 8.84
C GLN A 383 -17.11 34.51 9.30
N SER A 384 -16.93 33.32 8.70
CA SER A 384 -17.68 32.13 9.09
C SER A 384 -17.10 31.43 10.33
N ASN A 385 -15.95 31.88 10.86
CA ASN A 385 -15.38 31.43 12.13
C ASN A 385 -14.63 32.60 12.81
N SER A 386 -15.08 33.03 14.00
CA SER A 386 -14.51 34.15 14.75
C SER A 386 -13.28 33.82 15.59
N GLU A 387 -12.91 32.54 15.67
CA GLU A 387 -11.80 32.03 16.49
C GLU A 387 -10.65 31.51 15.58
N PRO A 388 -9.37 31.67 15.96
CA PRO A 388 -8.26 31.04 15.26
C PRO A 388 -8.43 29.51 15.34
N PHE A 389 -8.70 28.89 14.19
CA PHE A 389 -8.93 27.45 14.10
C PHE A 389 -7.64 26.68 14.35
N GLU A 390 -7.48 26.14 15.56
CA GLU A 390 -6.45 25.17 15.89
C GLU A 390 -6.97 23.77 15.50
N PHE A 391 -6.53 23.27 14.35
CA PHE A 391 -6.94 21.95 13.85
C PHE A 391 -6.28 20.84 14.68
N VAL A 392 -7.09 20.11 15.45
CA VAL A 392 -6.67 18.85 16.09
C VAL A 392 -7.34 17.69 15.35
N PRO A 393 -6.59 16.91 14.56
CA PRO A 393 -7.18 15.79 13.82
C PRO A 393 -7.74 14.70 14.76
N ASP A 394 -9.06 14.47 14.76
CA ASP A 394 -9.63 13.26 15.40
C ASP A 394 -9.48 12.08 14.43
N ILE A 395 -8.59 11.14 14.77
CA ILE A 395 -8.32 9.93 13.99
C ILE A 395 -9.51 8.95 13.95
N ARG A 396 -10.52 9.14 14.79
CA ARG A 396 -11.69 8.24 14.89
C ARG A 396 -12.87 8.69 14.02
N GLN A 397 -12.83 9.91 13.48
CA GLN A 397 -13.91 10.46 12.67
C GLN A 397 -13.57 10.36 11.17
N PRO A 398 -14.56 9.99 10.31
CA PRO A 398 -14.35 9.96 8.88
C PRO A 398 -14.12 11.37 8.35
N ARG A 399 -13.05 11.57 7.58
CA ARG A 399 -12.79 12.85 6.92
C ARG A 399 -13.55 12.95 5.62
N PHE A 400 -14.04 14.13 5.30
CA PHE A 400 -14.66 14.42 4.01
C PHE A 400 -13.85 15.45 3.24
N PHE A 401 -13.89 15.35 1.92
CA PHE A 401 -13.37 16.35 1.00
C PHE A 401 -14.42 16.62 -0.08
N HIS A 402 -14.22 17.68 -0.86
CA HIS A 402 -15.12 18.02 -1.95
C HIS A 402 -14.37 18.40 -3.22
N GLN A 403 -14.95 17.99 -4.36
CA GLN A 403 -14.42 18.24 -5.70
C GLN A 403 -15.47 18.92 -6.56
N GLU A 404 -15.02 19.67 -7.56
CA GLU A 404 -15.94 20.24 -8.54
C GLU A 404 -16.75 19.13 -9.21
N TYR A 405 -18.05 19.40 -9.39
CA TYR A 405 -18.92 18.44 -10.05
C TYR A 405 -18.63 18.41 -11.56
N ILE A 406 -18.29 17.22 -12.06
CA ILE A 406 -18.03 16.97 -13.48
C ILE A 406 -19.25 16.29 -14.10
N GLU A 407 -20.05 17.07 -14.82
CA GLU A 407 -21.34 16.60 -15.35
C GLU A 407 -21.20 15.41 -16.31
N SER A 408 -20.12 15.38 -17.08
CA SER A 408 -19.81 14.28 -17.99
C SER A 408 -19.61 12.94 -17.29
N LEU A 409 -19.14 12.88 -16.03
CA LEU A 409 -19.07 11.61 -15.31
C LEU A 409 -20.46 10.99 -15.12
N GLN A 410 -21.46 11.81 -14.79
CA GLN A 410 -22.83 11.33 -14.60
C GLN A 410 -23.53 11.03 -15.94
N LYS A 411 -23.28 11.84 -16.98
CA LYS A 411 -23.93 11.68 -18.30
C LYS A 411 -23.32 10.59 -19.16
N LEU A 412 -22.00 10.40 -19.10
CA LEU A 412 -21.27 9.46 -19.94
C LEU A 412 -20.88 8.20 -19.18
N GLY A 413 -20.40 8.32 -17.94
CA GLY A 413 -19.72 7.24 -17.23
C GLY A 413 -18.19 7.39 -17.27
N GLU A 414 -17.49 6.27 -17.13
CA GLU A 414 -16.04 6.20 -16.97
C GLU A 414 -15.40 5.16 -17.88
N TYR A 415 -14.12 5.35 -18.20
CA TYR A 415 -13.27 4.34 -18.78
C TYR A 415 -12.39 3.73 -17.68
N ARG A 416 -12.47 2.42 -17.45
CA ARG A 416 -11.61 1.73 -16.50
C ARG A 416 -10.49 1.03 -17.26
N VAL A 417 -9.28 1.56 -17.17
CA VAL A 417 -8.11 1.10 -17.94
C VAL A 417 -7.26 0.18 -17.06
N PHE A 418 -7.14 -1.09 -17.45
CA PHE A 418 -6.34 -2.09 -16.75
C PHE A 418 -4.91 -2.09 -17.29
N ILE A 419 -3.93 -1.92 -16.41
CA ILE A 419 -2.52 -1.75 -16.78
C ILE A 419 -1.65 -2.75 -16.00
N SER A 420 -0.63 -3.27 -16.66
CA SER A 420 0.49 -3.99 -16.05
C SER A 420 1.71 -3.89 -16.95
N ARG A 421 2.92 -3.93 -16.38
CA ARG A 421 4.18 -3.89 -17.14
C ARG A 421 4.23 -2.74 -18.17
N ARG A 422 3.70 -1.58 -17.80
CA ARG A 422 3.58 -0.38 -18.65
C ARG A 422 2.81 -0.60 -19.96
N GLN A 423 1.88 -1.55 -19.97
CA GLN A 423 1.01 -1.86 -21.09
C GLN A 423 -0.45 -1.88 -20.64
N VAL A 424 -1.33 -1.38 -21.50
CA VAL A 424 -2.78 -1.52 -21.31
C VAL A 424 -3.16 -2.95 -21.67
N ILE A 425 -3.79 -3.66 -20.73
CA ILE A 425 -4.32 -5.01 -20.91
C ILE A 425 -5.68 -4.95 -21.61
N GLU A 426 -6.60 -4.16 -21.04
CA GLU A 426 -7.96 -3.98 -21.55
C GLU A 426 -8.55 -2.67 -21.02
N ILE A 427 -9.60 -2.17 -21.66
CA ILE A 427 -10.35 -1.00 -21.23
C ILE A 427 -11.84 -1.35 -21.13
N ALA A 428 -12.42 -1.16 -19.94
CA ALA A 428 -13.87 -1.18 -19.76
C ALA A 428 -14.44 0.23 -19.99
N PHE A 429 -15.62 0.31 -20.58
CA PHE A 429 -16.50 1.47 -20.48
C PHE A 429 -17.60 1.13 -19.50
N THR A 430 -17.78 1.94 -18.46
CA THR A 430 -18.71 1.67 -17.36
C THR A 430 -19.68 2.82 -17.16
N THR A 431 -20.95 2.49 -16.98
CA THR A 431 -22.02 3.45 -16.72
C THR A 431 -22.81 3.04 -15.48
N VAL A 432 -23.41 4.03 -14.82
CA VAL A 432 -24.33 3.80 -13.70
C VAL A 432 -25.65 4.48 -14.04
N ASN A 433 -26.71 3.68 -14.14
CA ASN A 433 -28.06 4.21 -14.28
C ASN A 433 -28.60 4.55 -12.88
N HIS A 434 -28.52 5.82 -12.52
CA HIS A 434 -29.03 6.36 -11.26
C HIS A 434 -30.56 6.51 -11.22
N ASP A 435 -31.25 6.32 -12.36
CA ASP A 435 -32.72 6.40 -12.42
C ASP A 435 -33.40 5.07 -12.01
N MET A 436 -32.62 4.01 -11.81
CA MET A 436 -33.08 2.72 -11.29
C MET A 436 -32.89 2.63 -9.78
N GLU A 437 -33.79 1.91 -9.10
CA GLU A 437 -33.65 1.58 -7.68
C GLU A 437 -33.60 0.04 -7.48
N PRO A 438 -32.45 -0.52 -7.08
CA PRO A 438 -31.16 0.14 -6.86
C PRO A 438 -30.50 0.60 -8.18
N PRO A 439 -29.55 1.56 -8.13
CA PRO A 439 -28.80 1.99 -9.30
C PRO A 439 -28.15 0.81 -10.03
N HIS A 440 -28.27 0.78 -11.36
CA HIS A 440 -27.76 -0.32 -12.16
C HIS A 440 -26.39 0.00 -12.74
N PHE A 441 -25.38 -0.80 -12.39
CA PHE A 441 -24.04 -0.74 -12.96
C PHE A 441 -23.95 -1.59 -14.24
N ALA A 442 -23.45 -1.01 -15.31
CA ALA A 442 -23.17 -1.70 -16.56
C ALA A 442 -21.70 -1.51 -16.97
N ALA A 443 -21.12 -2.54 -17.58
CA ALA A 443 -19.78 -2.50 -18.14
C ALA A 443 -19.71 -3.25 -19.46
N GLU A 444 -18.92 -2.73 -20.39
CA GLU A 444 -18.61 -3.38 -21.66
C GLU A 444 -17.19 -3.04 -22.12
N LYS A 445 -16.64 -3.82 -23.07
CA LYS A 445 -15.34 -3.53 -23.65
C LYS A 445 -15.35 -2.20 -24.40
N ALA A 446 -14.38 -1.33 -24.13
CA ALA A 446 -14.36 -0.02 -24.77
C ALA A 446 -14.03 -0.13 -26.26
N THR A 447 -14.86 0.51 -27.09
CA THR A 447 -14.67 0.61 -28.54
C THR A 447 -14.59 2.07 -28.97
N PRO A 448 -14.14 2.37 -30.21
CA PRO A 448 -14.21 3.72 -30.76
C PRO A 448 -15.61 4.34 -30.71
N ASN A 449 -16.69 3.54 -30.68
CA ASN A 449 -18.05 4.07 -30.61
C ASN A 449 -18.34 4.80 -29.28
N HIS A 450 -17.66 4.45 -28.19
CA HIS A 450 -17.80 5.15 -26.91
C HIS A 450 -17.19 6.55 -26.92
N PHE A 451 -16.55 6.97 -28.02
CA PHE A 451 -16.03 8.33 -28.22
C PHE A 451 -16.92 9.17 -29.15
N LYS A 452 -18.18 8.78 -29.37
CA LYS A 452 -19.13 9.59 -30.16
C LYS A 452 -19.38 10.98 -29.58
N TRP A 453 -19.23 11.15 -28.26
CA TRP A 453 -19.27 12.46 -27.61
C TRP A 453 -18.17 13.42 -28.11
N PHE A 454 -17.05 12.90 -28.62
CA PHE A 454 -15.92 13.69 -29.10
C PHE A 454 -16.08 14.09 -30.57
N SER A 455 -16.51 13.16 -31.41
CA SER A 455 -16.68 13.39 -32.85
C SER A 455 -17.52 12.30 -33.51
N ASP A 456 -18.28 12.66 -34.55
CA ASP A 456 -18.95 11.68 -35.41
C ASP A 456 -17.99 10.94 -36.36
N ASP A 457 -16.79 11.49 -36.61
CA ASP A 457 -15.79 10.88 -37.50
C ASP A 457 -15.18 9.61 -36.86
N PRO A 458 -15.36 8.42 -37.47
CA PRO A 458 -14.76 7.17 -36.97
C PRO A 458 -13.24 7.22 -36.80
N LYS A 459 -12.51 7.94 -37.65
CA LYS A 459 -11.04 8.04 -37.55
C LYS A 459 -10.63 8.85 -36.31
N LYS A 460 -11.30 9.97 -36.06
CA LYS A 460 -11.09 10.79 -34.86
C LYS A 460 -11.43 10.03 -33.59
N ARG A 461 -12.50 9.23 -33.61
CA ARG A 461 -12.87 8.36 -32.49
C ARG A 461 -11.81 7.30 -32.17
N LYS A 462 -11.25 6.66 -33.21
CA LYS A 462 -10.12 5.73 -33.04
C LYS A 462 -8.89 6.44 -32.46
N GLN A 463 -8.58 7.64 -32.94
CA GLN A 463 -7.48 8.44 -32.40
C GLN A 463 -7.71 8.81 -30.93
N LYS A 464 -8.94 9.12 -30.53
CA LYS A 464 -9.28 9.45 -29.14
C LYS A 464 -9.15 8.25 -28.19
N LEU A 465 -9.43 7.04 -28.67
CA LEU A 465 -9.14 5.80 -27.92
C LEU A 465 -7.63 5.58 -27.72
N GLU A 466 -6.80 5.88 -28.73
CA GLU A 466 -5.34 5.83 -28.56
C GLU A 466 -4.83 6.93 -27.61
N GLU A 467 -5.43 8.12 -27.66
CA GLU A 467 -5.15 9.19 -26.68
C GLU A 467 -5.49 8.76 -25.24
N LEU A 468 -6.59 8.03 -25.02
CA LEU A 468 -6.93 7.46 -23.71
C LEU A 468 -5.85 6.50 -23.20
N LYS A 469 -5.34 5.62 -24.07
CA LYS A 469 -4.25 4.68 -23.72
C LYS A 469 -2.96 5.45 -23.38
N ASP A 470 -2.59 6.42 -24.21
CA ASP A 470 -1.43 7.29 -23.99
C ASP A 470 -1.54 8.04 -22.65
N PHE A 471 -2.71 8.64 -22.38
CA PHE A 471 -3.01 9.29 -21.11
C PHE A 471 -2.87 8.35 -19.92
N ALA A 472 -3.47 7.16 -19.99
CA ALA A 472 -3.43 6.19 -18.90
C ALA A 472 -2.00 5.68 -18.61
N LEU A 473 -1.22 5.42 -19.65
CA LEU A 473 0.18 5.03 -19.52
C LEU A 473 1.06 6.16 -18.99
N TYR A 474 0.81 7.40 -19.39
CA TYR A 474 1.47 8.58 -18.81
C TYR A 474 1.21 8.63 -17.30
N GLN A 475 -0.05 8.57 -16.88
CA GLN A 475 -0.42 8.64 -15.46
C GLN A 475 0.22 7.50 -14.66
N ASN A 476 0.12 6.26 -15.16
CA ASN A 476 0.79 5.12 -14.53
C ASN A 476 2.30 5.33 -14.41
N SER A 477 2.97 5.82 -15.47
CA SER A 477 4.41 6.08 -15.42
C SER A 477 4.77 7.13 -14.37
N ARG A 478 3.93 8.15 -14.17
CA ARG A 478 4.16 9.20 -13.16
C ARG A 478 3.92 8.69 -11.74
N LEU A 479 2.94 7.82 -11.54
CA LEU A 479 2.72 7.13 -10.26
C LEU A 479 3.93 6.24 -9.91
N LEU A 480 4.41 5.43 -10.85
CA LEU A 480 5.57 4.55 -10.67
C LEU A 480 6.89 5.32 -10.45
N ASN A 481 6.98 6.57 -10.90
CA ASN A 481 8.17 7.42 -10.69
C ASN A 481 8.02 8.40 -9.50
N HIS A 482 6.89 8.38 -8.79
CA HIS A 482 6.69 9.23 -7.62
C HIS A 482 7.67 8.81 -6.50
N PRO A 483 8.28 9.73 -5.73
CA PRO A 483 9.25 9.37 -4.68
C PRO A 483 8.74 8.34 -3.67
N ASP A 484 7.46 8.44 -3.31
CA ASP A 484 6.80 7.53 -2.36
C ASP A 484 6.23 6.24 -3.00
N ASN A 485 6.59 5.92 -4.26
CA ASN A 485 5.96 4.82 -5.00
C ASN A 485 6.08 3.47 -4.26
N MET A 486 7.23 3.18 -3.67
CA MET A 486 7.48 1.89 -3.00
C MET A 486 6.65 1.74 -1.73
N GLU A 487 6.33 2.86 -1.08
CA GLU A 487 5.61 2.88 0.19
C GLU A 487 4.09 2.91 -0.02
N LYS A 488 3.62 3.71 -0.99
CA LYS A 488 2.18 4.01 -1.20
C LYS A 488 1.57 3.37 -2.45
N PHE A 489 2.40 2.83 -3.34
CA PHE A 489 2.01 2.27 -4.64
C PHE A 489 2.81 1.00 -4.98
N GLY A 490 3.36 0.28 -4.00
CA GLY A 490 4.24 -0.87 -4.25
C GLY A 490 3.59 -1.94 -5.14
N SER A 491 2.29 -2.19 -4.98
CA SER A 491 1.54 -3.14 -5.81
C SER A 491 1.20 -2.62 -7.22
N VAL A 492 1.34 -1.31 -7.49
CA VAL A 492 1.13 -0.74 -8.85
C VAL A 492 2.16 -1.25 -9.85
N HIS A 493 3.35 -1.64 -9.41
CA HIS A 493 4.34 -2.34 -10.25
C HIS A 493 3.85 -3.70 -10.75
N VAL A 494 2.92 -4.33 -10.04
CA VAL A 494 2.22 -5.54 -10.51
C VAL A 494 1.12 -5.16 -11.48
N GLY A 495 0.24 -4.24 -11.08
CA GLY A 495 -0.85 -3.76 -11.90
C GLY A 495 -1.73 -2.73 -11.22
N ILE A 496 -2.52 -2.02 -12.04
CA ILE A 496 -3.44 -0.97 -11.61
C ILE A 496 -4.63 -0.89 -12.56
N ARG A 497 -5.79 -0.50 -12.03
CA ARG A 497 -6.94 -0.03 -12.79
C ARG A 497 -7.04 1.48 -12.59
N LEU A 498 -7.06 2.25 -13.67
CA LEU A 498 -7.32 3.69 -13.62
C LEU A 498 -8.75 3.93 -14.07
N ASP A 499 -9.57 4.50 -13.18
CA ASP A 499 -10.91 4.94 -13.51
C ASP A 499 -10.78 6.36 -14.06
N ILE A 500 -11.19 6.57 -15.32
CA ILE A 500 -10.92 7.77 -16.11
C ILE A 500 -12.21 8.41 -16.58
N GLY A 501 -12.41 9.66 -16.18
CA GLY A 501 -13.47 10.53 -16.66
C GLY A 501 -13.03 11.43 -17.81
N VAL A 502 -14.00 12.17 -18.37
CA VAL A 502 -13.78 13.20 -19.39
C VAL A 502 -14.29 14.54 -18.88
N SER A 503 -13.60 15.65 -19.17
CA SER A 503 -13.96 16.98 -18.64
C SER A 503 -15.26 17.55 -19.22
N GLU A 504 -15.52 17.29 -20.50
CA GLU A 504 -16.67 17.79 -21.24
C GLU A 504 -16.97 16.88 -22.44
N LEU A 505 -18.24 16.84 -22.87
CA LEU A 505 -18.74 15.95 -23.93
C LEU A 505 -18.72 16.66 -25.29
N ASN A 506 -17.55 17.16 -25.70
CA ASN A 506 -17.34 17.80 -26.99
C ASN A 506 -15.87 17.66 -27.44
N GLY A 507 -15.50 18.30 -28.56
CA GLY A 507 -14.14 18.24 -29.13
C GLY A 507 -13.00 18.76 -28.22
N ASN A 508 -13.31 19.48 -27.15
CA ASN A 508 -12.32 19.98 -26.17
C ASN A 508 -12.16 19.05 -24.95
N GLY A 509 -12.94 17.97 -24.86
CA GLY A 509 -12.92 17.04 -23.73
C GLY A 509 -11.55 16.41 -23.48
N ARG A 510 -11.08 16.55 -22.24
CA ARG A 510 -9.81 16.02 -21.73
C ARG A 510 -10.05 14.91 -20.72
N PHE A 511 -9.16 13.92 -20.71
CA PHE A 511 -9.20 12.83 -19.74
C PHE A 511 -8.67 13.29 -18.37
N PHE A 512 -9.19 12.68 -17.31
CA PHE A 512 -8.63 12.76 -15.96
C PHE A 512 -8.86 11.45 -15.21
N VAL A 513 -7.92 11.07 -14.34
CA VAL A 513 -8.10 9.90 -13.45
C VAL A 513 -9.00 10.30 -12.28
N SER A 514 -10.17 9.69 -12.15
CA SER A 514 -11.04 9.85 -10.98
C SER A 514 -10.48 9.07 -9.79
N GLU A 515 -10.05 7.83 -10.02
CA GLU A 515 -9.57 6.92 -8.98
C GLU A 515 -8.49 5.94 -9.52
N PRO A 516 -7.36 5.77 -8.80
CA PRO A 516 -6.39 4.70 -9.05
C PRO A 516 -6.61 3.49 -8.12
N THR A 517 -7.04 2.35 -8.66
CA THR A 517 -7.29 1.13 -7.89
C THR A 517 -6.16 0.11 -8.10
N ARG A 518 -5.48 -0.28 -7.02
CA ARG A 518 -4.37 -1.25 -7.03
C ARG A 518 -4.90 -2.64 -7.44
N PHE A 519 -4.07 -3.47 -8.09
CA PHE A 519 -4.51 -4.79 -8.57
C PHE A 519 -5.18 -5.71 -7.53
N PRO A 520 -4.78 -5.76 -6.24
CA PRO A 520 -5.42 -6.64 -5.28
C PRO A 520 -6.84 -6.21 -4.91
N MET A 521 -7.19 -4.94 -5.22
CA MET A 521 -8.45 -4.30 -4.89
C MET A 521 -9.32 -4.01 -6.12
N ALA A 522 -8.80 -4.26 -7.32
CA ALA A 522 -9.46 -3.91 -8.56
C ALA A 522 -10.36 -5.06 -9.05
N ASP A 523 -11.67 -4.81 -9.11
CA ASP A 523 -12.59 -5.68 -9.85
C ASP A 523 -12.19 -5.74 -11.32
N GLN A 524 -12.01 -6.95 -11.84
CA GLN A 524 -11.50 -7.20 -13.19
C GLN A 524 -12.59 -7.13 -14.26
N LEU A 525 -13.88 -7.24 -13.88
CA LEU A 525 -15.03 -7.19 -14.81
C LEU A 525 -14.91 -8.22 -15.94
N ALA A 526 -14.26 -9.35 -15.66
CA ALA A 526 -13.72 -10.26 -16.67
C ALA A 526 -14.78 -10.78 -17.65
N ASN A 527 -15.93 -11.21 -17.15
CA ASN A 527 -17.03 -11.73 -17.98
C ASN A 527 -17.65 -10.66 -18.89
N LEU A 528 -17.50 -9.38 -18.53
CA LEU A 528 -18.16 -8.25 -19.21
C LEU A 528 -17.28 -7.65 -20.32
N ILE A 529 -15.96 -7.72 -20.17
CA ILE A 529 -15.04 -6.96 -21.04
C ILE A 529 -14.00 -7.80 -21.77
N LEU A 530 -13.76 -9.05 -21.34
CA LEU A 530 -12.73 -9.89 -21.94
C LEU A 530 -13.33 -10.87 -22.93
N ASP A 531 -12.56 -11.18 -23.97
CA ASP A 531 -12.85 -12.33 -24.83
C ASP A 531 -12.64 -13.63 -24.03
N ARG A 532 -13.38 -14.69 -24.38
CA ARG A 532 -13.19 -16.01 -23.77
C ARG A 532 -11.73 -16.46 -23.90
N PRO A 533 -11.12 -17.04 -22.84
CA PRO A 533 -11.75 -17.56 -21.62
C PRO A 533 -11.86 -16.55 -20.45
N HIS A 534 -11.88 -15.24 -20.72
CA HIS A 534 -12.05 -14.20 -19.69
C HIS A 534 -10.92 -14.14 -18.63
N VAL A 535 -9.69 -14.52 -18.99
CA VAL A 535 -8.59 -14.65 -18.01
C VAL A 535 -7.45 -13.64 -18.18
N ALA A 536 -7.48 -12.79 -19.20
CA ALA A 536 -6.33 -12.00 -19.62
C ALA A 536 -5.75 -11.14 -18.49
N ILE A 537 -6.60 -10.46 -17.71
CA ILE A 537 -6.19 -9.61 -16.59
C ILE A 537 -5.59 -10.45 -15.46
N ALA A 538 -6.30 -11.47 -14.97
CA ALA A 538 -5.84 -12.39 -13.93
C ALA A 538 -4.48 -13.02 -14.28
N ARG A 539 -4.30 -13.44 -15.54
CA ARG A 539 -3.03 -13.99 -16.03
C ARG A 539 -1.90 -12.99 -15.93
N VAL A 540 -2.05 -11.82 -16.54
CA VAL A 540 -0.97 -10.82 -16.60
C VAL A 540 -0.60 -10.35 -15.20
N TRP A 541 -1.57 -10.10 -14.32
CA TRP A 541 -1.30 -9.69 -12.94
C TRP A 541 -0.68 -10.81 -12.10
N GLY A 542 -1.14 -12.06 -12.23
CA GLY A 542 -0.55 -13.19 -11.51
C GLY A 542 0.91 -13.43 -11.89
N GLU A 543 1.23 -13.37 -13.19
CA GLU A 543 2.60 -13.49 -13.68
C GLU A 543 3.47 -12.30 -13.26
N SER A 544 2.96 -11.08 -13.37
CA SER A 544 3.65 -9.85 -12.96
C SER A 544 3.95 -9.84 -11.46
N MET A 545 3.04 -10.33 -10.63
CA MET A 545 3.21 -10.39 -9.17
C MET A 545 4.45 -11.21 -8.78
N ILE A 546 4.58 -12.42 -9.33
CA ILE A 546 5.73 -13.28 -9.05
C ILE A 546 7.03 -12.69 -9.60
N GLU A 547 6.97 -12.07 -10.78
CA GLU A 547 8.14 -11.41 -11.36
C GLU A 547 8.64 -10.26 -10.48
N GLN A 548 7.75 -9.37 -10.03
CA GLN A 548 8.13 -8.25 -9.16
C GLN A 548 8.61 -8.73 -7.79
N HIS A 549 8.01 -9.78 -7.24
CA HIS A 549 8.48 -10.39 -5.99
C HIS A 549 9.89 -10.95 -6.12
N ARG A 550 10.19 -11.65 -7.21
CA ARG A 550 11.55 -12.16 -7.50
C ARG A 550 12.57 -11.05 -7.64
N ARG A 551 12.25 -10.00 -8.39
CA ARG A 551 13.11 -8.82 -8.53
C ARG A 551 13.43 -8.22 -7.17
N ARG A 552 12.41 -8.08 -6.30
CA ARG A 552 12.57 -7.57 -4.94
C ARG A 552 13.51 -8.45 -4.10
N ILE A 553 13.33 -9.78 -4.12
CA ILE A 553 14.22 -10.71 -3.40
C ILE A 553 15.67 -10.55 -3.87
N ARG A 554 15.89 -10.35 -5.17
CA ARG A 554 17.22 -10.21 -5.77
C ARG A 554 17.81 -8.79 -5.67
N GLY A 555 17.08 -7.82 -5.12
CA GLY A 555 17.50 -6.41 -5.09
C GLY A 555 17.54 -5.74 -6.48
N GLU A 556 16.83 -6.30 -7.46
CA GLU A 556 16.73 -5.75 -8.81
C GLU A 556 15.74 -4.59 -8.88
N LYS A 557 15.92 -3.68 -9.86
CA LYS A 557 14.94 -2.61 -10.12
C LYS A 557 13.61 -3.18 -10.60
N GLN A 558 12.52 -2.65 -10.04
CA GLN A 558 11.16 -2.96 -10.48
C GLN A 558 10.88 -2.30 -11.85
N ILE A 559 10.07 -2.97 -12.67
CA ILE A 559 9.70 -2.52 -14.03
C ILE A 559 8.61 -1.45 -13.99
#